data_AF-A0A9W6A3S6-F1
#
_entry.id   AF-A0A9W6A3S6-F1
#
_cell.length_a   1.000
_cell.length_b   1.000
_cell.length_c   1.000
_cell.angle_alpha   90.00
_cell.angle_beta   90.00
_cell.angle_gamma   90.00
#
_symmetry.space_group_name_H-M   'P 1'
#
loop_
_entity.id
_entity.type
_entity.pdbx_description
1 polymer ?
#
loop_
_entity_poly.entity_id
_entity_poly.type
_entity_poly.pdbx_seq_one_letter_code
_entity_poly.pdbx_strand_id
1 'polypeptide(L)'
;MAPSQMIPQHFPSLPQFSHFMKPSRFEGKYRNKFTDAIEFTVRTTANTNIVFFNGKLLACKEDALPYEMDPVTLETIGLYDFNGQLPSLTFTAHPKLDPVTKEFIGFGYEAKGDGTPDICYFSVDPSGKFTDLVWLVSPVVAMIHDFAVLFPLIPHTCDLERMKAGGEHWQWTPDIPLYIGVLPRRGAQSSDIKWFRAPNAFPGHTSNAFEKNGKIFFDLPVGKKNVFFWWPDSQGNAPSPQEVACHLSRFIIDPSSDNLELQPAEILSSEDVEFPRIDERFLSREHNHAFFCLNDVTAPTIWPTVVAKMGGGHPVYNSIGRLNLRTRQFDKYFPGNKHLVQETVFTPRSSGAAEGEGYLLFLVNNYETMLSELHLVDTDDFTRPLAVILLPLRLRQGLHGNWVDDKDLKQARY
;
A
#
# COMPACT_ATOMS: atom_id res chain seq x y z
N MET A 1 2.96 -26.94 -37.19
CA MET A 1 3.33 -25.50 -37.17
C MET A 1 2.13 -24.77 -36.59
N ALA A 2 2.23 -24.31 -35.34
CA ALA A 2 1.17 -23.54 -34.69
C ALA A 2 1.15 -22.11 -35.26
N PRO A 3 -0.02 -21.49 -35.48
CA PRO A 3 -0.09 -20.13 -36.00
C PRO A 3 0.38 -19.15 -34.93
N SER A 4 1.35 -18.30 -35.30
CA SER A 4 1.82 -17.19 -34.49
C SER A 4 0.67 -16.23 -34.18
N GLN A 5 0.31 -16.11 -32.91
CA GLN A 5 -0.54 -15.01 -32.47
C GLN A 5 0.26 -13.71 -32.63
N MET A 6 -0.19 -12.85 -33.54
CA MET A 6 0.37 -11.51 -33.71
C MET A 6 0.11 -10.70 -32.44
N ILE A 7 1.18 -10.29 -31.78
CA ILE A 7 1.16 -9.26 -30.76
C ILE A 7 0.77 -7.95 -31.46
N PRO A 8 -0.28 -7.22 -31.02
CA PRO A 8 -0.65 -5.95 -31.63
C PRO A 8 0.52 -4.96 -31.53
N GLN A 9 1.06 -4.53 -32.68
CA GLN A 9 2.15 -3.54 -32.78
C GLN A 9 1.67 -2.08 -32.65
N HIS A 10 0.44 -1.85 -32.20
CA HIS A 10 -0.14 -0.51 -32.19
C HIS A 10 -0.45 -0.07 -30.76
N PHE A 11 0.29 0.93 -30.29
CA PHE A 11 -0.20 1.86 -29.28
C PHE A 11 -1.47 2.53 -29.81
N PRO A 12 -2.48 2.80 -28.96
CA PRO A 12 -3.70 3.49 -29.38
C PRO A 12 -3.38 4.84 -30.03
N SER A 13 -4.07 5.14 -31.14
CA SER A 13 -3.81 6.29 -32.02
C SER A 13 -4.29 7.64 -31.48
N LEU A 14 -4.89 7.66 -30.29
CA LEU A 14 -5.38 8.86 -29.61
C LEU A 14 -4.90 8.82 -28.16
N PRO A 15 -4.70 9.98 -27.49
CA PRO A 15 -4.65 10.00 -26.05
C PRO A 15 -5.96 9.38 -25.56
N GLN A 16 -5.88 8.18 -25.01
CA GLN A 16 -6.97 7.69 -24.19
C GLN A 16 -6.97 8.62 -22.98
N PHE A 17 -7.80 9.66 -23.05
CA PHE A 17 -8.43 10.16 -21.84
C PHE A 17 -9.26 8.98 -21.35
N SER A 18 -8.62 8.08 -20.61
CA SER A 18 -9.36 7.17 -19.75
C SER A 18 -10.31 8.04 -18.94
N HIS A 19 -11.51 7.55 -18.64
CA HIS A 19 -12.43 8.25 -17.73
C HIS A 19 -11.76 8.67 -16.40
N PHE A 20 -10.58 8.11 -16.11
CA PHE A 20 -9.54 8.52 -15.17
C PHE A 20 -9.16 10.01 -15.17
N MET A 21 -9.01 10.63 -16.34
CA MET A 21 -8.60 12.04 -16.45
C MET A 21 -9.82 12.94 -16.48
N LYS A 22 -10.45 13.08 -15.32
CA LYS A 22 -11.34 14.21 -15.07
C LYS A 22 -10.57 15.51 -15.32
N PRO A 23 -11.25 16.60 -15.73
CA PRO A 23 -10.62 17.91 -15.74
C PRO A 23 -10.22 18.28 -14.30
N SER A 24 -8.97 17.95 -13.92
CA SER A 24 -8.34 18.18 -12.61
C SER A 24 -8.34 19.65 -12.17
N ARG A 25 -8.78 20.56 -13.05
CA ARG A 25 -8.94 21.99 -12.79
C ARG A 25 -10.18 22.32 -11.95
N PHE A 26 -11.12 21.39 -11.78
CA PHE A 26 -12.35 21.64 -11.01
C PHE A 26 -12.43 20.88 -9.69
N GLU A 27 -11.61 19.83 -9.50
CA GLU A 27 -11.46 19.19 -8.19
C GLU A 27 -10.65 20.11 -7.26
N GLY A 28 -11.10 20.24 -6.02
CA GLY A 28 -10.45 21.04 -4.99
C GLY A 28 -9.36 20.27 -4.26
N LYS A 29 -9.27 20.51 -2.95
CA LYS A 29 -8.32 19.85 -2.06
C LYS A 29 -8.57 18.34 -1.93
N TYR A 30 -7.51 17.63 -1.56
CA TYR A 30 -7.54 16.20 -1.25
C TYR A 30 -8.67 15.87 -0.28
N ARG A 31 -9.58 14.98 -0.70
CA ARG A 31 -10.75 14.49 0.06
C ARG A 31 -11.69 15.58 0.61
N ASN A 32 -11.58 16.85 0.17
CA ASN A 32 -12.51 17.91 0.58
C ASN A 32 -13.42 18.39 -0.57
N LYS A 33 -14.62 17.80 -0.65
CA LYS A 33 -15.62 18.16 -1.67
C LYS A 33 -16.15 19.60 -1.58
N PHE A 34 -16.06 20.24 -0.41
CA PHE A 34 -16.52 21.62 -0.23
C PHE A 34 -15.61 22.65 -0.92
N THR A 35 -14.47 22.20 -1.43
CA THR A 35 -13.52 23.04 -2.19
C THR A 35 -13.56 22.77 -3.69
N ASP A 36 -14.42 21.86 -4.14
CA ASP A 36 -14.60 21.59 -5.57
C ASP A 36 -15.35 22.76 -6.25
N ALA A 37 -14.97 23.07 -7.48
CA ALA A 37 -15.62 24.11 -8.27
C ALA A 37 -16.98 23.67 -8.86
N ILE A 38 -17.20 22.35 -8.96
CA ILE A 38 -18.44 21.71 -9.38
C ILE A 38 -18.71 20.50 -8.50
N GLU A 39 -19.96 20.04 -8.46
CA GLU A 39 -20.28 18.79 -7.77
C GLU A 39 -19.79 17.57 -8.56
N PHE A 40 -19.10 16.67 -7.88
CA PHE A 40 -18.63 15.40 -8.44
C PHE A 40 -19.35 14.23 -7.81
N THR A 41 -19.93 13.34 -8.63
CA THR A 41 -20.47 12.05 -8.15
C THR A 41 -19.38 11.12 -7.64
N VAL A 42 -18.18 11.21 -8.24
CA VAL A 42 -17.04 10.35 -7.95
C VAL A 42 -15.81 11.26 -7.86
N ARG A 43 -15.07 11.24 -6.75
CA ARG A 43 -13.88 12.09 -6.52
C ARG A 43 -12.55 11.34 -6.59
N THR A 44 -12.60 10.03 -6.77
CA THR A 44 -11.38 9.23 -6.80
C THR A 44 -10.46 9.59 -7.95
N THR A 45 -9.16 9.51 -7.65
CA THR A 45 -8.05 9.62 -8.59
C THR A 45 -7.49 8.25 -8.99
N ALA A 46 -7.98 7.15 -8.37
CA ALA A 46 -7.57 5.77 -8.62
C ALA A 46 -6.04 5.55 -8.70
N ASN A 47 -5.28 6.30 -7.90
CA ASN A 47 -3.84 6.48 -8.09
C ASN A 47 -2.97 5.77 -7.04
N THR A 48 -3.56 5.04 -6.10
CA THR A 48 -2.81 4.48 -4.96
C THR A 48 -2.23 3.12 -5.28
N ASN A 49 -3.05 2.17 -5.75
CA ASN A 49 -2.61 0.82 -6.07
C ASN A 49 -3.30 0.29 -7.33
N ILE A 50 -2.73 -0.73 -7.95
CA ILE A 50 -3.28 -1.44 -9.10
C ILE A 50 -3.16 -2.94 -8.84
N VAL A 51 -4.28 -3.59 -8.53
CA VAL A 51 -4.30 -5.02 -8.16
C VAL A 51 -5.00 -5.85 -9.23
N PHE A 52 -4.64 -7.11 -9.36
CA PHE A 52 -5.30 -8.04 -10.28
C PHE A 52 -6.20 -9.00 -9.51
N PHE A 53 -7.46 -9.13 -9.95
CA PHE A 53 -8.43 -10.06 -9.36
C PHE A 53 -9.46 -10.48 -10.41
N ASN A 54 -9.76 -11.79 -10.52
CA ASN A 54 -10.76 -12.33 -11.44
C ASN A 54 -10.70 -11.80 -12.89
N GLY A 55 -9.49 -11.76 -13.45
CA GLY A 55 -9.26 -11.35 -14.84
C GLY A 55 -9.30 -9.84 -15.09
N LYS A 56 -9.32 -9.03 -14.02
CA LYS A 56 -9.44 -7.57 -14.07
C LYS A 56 -8.28 -6.92 -13.36
N LEU A 57 -7.88 -5.74 -13.82
CA LEU A 57 -7.14 -4.81 -12.98
C LEU A 57 -8.13 -3.92 -12.22
N LEU A 58 -7.85 -3.67 -10.94
CA LEU A 58 -8.58 -2.76 -10.08
C LEU A 58 -7.64 -1.62 -9.69
N ALA A 59 -7.89 -0.43 -10.25
CA ALA A 59 -7.18 0.79 -9.88
C ALA A 59 -7.83 1.39 -8.64
N CYS A 60 -7.10 1.35 -7.52
CA CYS A 60 -7.63 1.58 -6.20
C CYS A 60 -7.21 2.93 -5.63
N LYS A 61 -8.11 3.50 -4.83
CA LYS A 61 -7.89 4.64 -3.97
C LYS A 61 -8.94 4.59 -2.86
N GLU A 62 -8.49 4.75 -1.63
CA GLU A 62 -9.26 4.51 -0.41
C GLU A 62 -10.52 5.39 -0.18
N ASP A 63 -10.81 6.35 -1.07
CA ASP A 63 -11.94 7.27 -0.96
C ASP A 63 -13.12 6.96 -1.91
N ALA A 64 -13.05 5.86 -2.67
CA ALA A 64 -14.15 5.40 -3.52
C ALA A 64 -14.06 3.91 -3.83
N LEU A 65 -14.99 3.43 -4.67
CA LEU A 65 -14.89 2.17 -5.37
C LEU A 65 -13.66 2.14 -6.32
N PRO A 66 -13.07 0.96 -6.59
CA PRO A 66 -11.99 0.84 -7.57
C PRO A 66 -12.53 1.04 -8.99
N TYR A 67 -11.66 1.46 -9.91
CA TYR A 67 -11.93 1.38 -11.34
C TYR A 67 -11.47 0.03 -11.88
N GLU A 68 -12.36 -0.68 -12.58
CA GLU A 68 -12.00 -1.83 -13.40
C GLU A 68 -11.27 -1.37 -14.67
N MET A 69 -10.18 -2.07 -14.98
CA MET A 69 -9.40 -1.89 -16.20
C MET A 69 -9.07 -3.24 -16.83
N ASP A 70 -8.95 -3.26 -18.16
CA ASP A 70 -8.48 -4.42 -18.90
C ASP A 70 -6.97 -4.63 -18.66
N PRO A 71 -6.53 -5.86 -18.28
CA PRO A 71 -5.15 -6.12 -17.88
C PRO A 71 -4.12 -6.07 -19.02
N VAL A 72 -4.56 -6.08 -20.29
CA VAL A 72 -3.67 -6.11 -21.45
C VAL A 72 -3.63 -4.74 -22.14
N THR A 73 -4.79 -4.15 -22.38
CA THR A 73 -4.96 -2.90 -23.11
C THR A 73 -4.90 -1.68 -22.21
N LEU A 74 -5.09 -1.85 -20.89
CA LEU A 74 -5.24 -0.80 -19.89
C LEU A 74 -6.46 0.11 -20.11
N GLU A 75 -7.42 -0.32 -20.95
CA GLU A 75 -8.68 0.39 -21.13
C GLU A 75 -9.45 0.43 -19.80
N THR A 76 -9.96 1.60 -19.43
CA THR A 76 -10.81 1.76 -18.24
C THR A 76 -12.24 1.37 -18.57
N ILE A 77 -12.76 0.38 -17.85
CA ILE A 77 -14.11 -0.16 -18.05
C ILE A 77 -15.13 0.67 -17.25
N GLY A 78 -14.84 0.99 -15.99
CA GLY A 78 -15.72 1.80 -15.14
C GLY A 78 -15.49 1.57 -13.66
N LEU A 79 -16.29 2.21 -12.81
CA LEU A 79 -16.32 1.88 -11.39
C LEU A 79 -16.81 0.44 -11.20
N TYR A 80 -16.15 -0.28 -10.28
CA TYR A 80 -16.45 -1.68 -10.02
C TYR A 80 -16.99 -1.87 -8.60
N ASP A 81 -18.25 -2.28 -8.51
CA ASP A 81 -18.99 -2.54 -7.26
C ASP A 81 -19.20 -4.04 -7.00
N PHE A 82 -18.42 -4.89 -7.70
CA PHE A 82 -18.54 -6.34 -7.64
C PHE A 82 -19.93 -6.86 -8.03
N ASN A 83 -20.49 -6.32 -9.13
CA ASN A 83 -21.83 -6.64 -9.62
C ASN A 83 -22.94 -6.29 -8.60
N GLY A 84 -22.81 -5.11 -7.99
CA GLY A 84 -23.73 -4.57 -6.98
C GLY A 84 -23.62 -5.22 -5.60
N GLN A 85 -22.60 -6.05 -5.34
CA GLN A 85 -22.43 -6.73 -4.06
C GLN A 85 -21.75 -5.87 -3.00
N LEU A 86 -20.92 -4.89 -3.38
CA LEU A 86 -20.17 -4.06 -2.44
C LEU A 86 -21.06 -2.93 -1.87
N PRO A 87 -21.43 -2.96 -0.58
CA PRO A 87 -22.32 -1.94 0.00
C PRO A 87 -21.56 -0.71 0.53
N SER A 88 -20.23 -0.75 0.54
CA SER A 88 -19.35 0.32 1.00
C SER A 88 -19.20 1.38 -0.09
N LEU A 89 -19.17 2.67 0.29
CA LEU A 89 -18.80 3.75 -0.63
C LEU A 89 -17.30 3.78 -0.93
N THR A 90 -16.49 3.14 -0.09
CA THR A 90 -15.01 3.13 -0.18
C THR A 90 -14.45 1.72 -0.28
N PHE A 91 -13.31 1.60 -0.95
CA PHE A 91 -12.55 0.37 -1.11
C PHE A 91 -11.07 0.63 -0.85
N THR A 92 -10.45 -0.16 0.03
CA THR A 92 -9.05 -0.01 0.43
C THR A 92 -8.10 -0.08 -0.76
N ALA A 93 -7.00 0.67 -0.72
CA ALA A 93 -5.93 0.52 -1.69
C ALA A 93 -5.09 -0.76 -1.46
N HIS A 94 -5.28 -1.44 -0.33
CA HIS A 94 -4.43 -2.54 0.12
C HIS A 94 -5.20 -3.84 0.37
N PRO A 95 -6.01 -4.34 -0.59
CA PRO A 95 -6.64 -5.64 -0.42
C PRO A 95 -5.58 -6.74 -0.34
N LYS A 96 -5.90 -7.82 0.38
CA LYS A 96 -5.02 -8.99 0.54
C LYS A 96 -5.60 -10.18 -0.21
N LEU A 97 -4.77 -10.88 -0.99
CA LEU A 97 -5.16 -12.08 -1.71
C LEU A 97 -4.59 -13.30 -1.02
N ASP A 98 -5.44 -14.10 -0.38
CA ASP A 98 -5.01 -15.26 0.38
C ASP A 98 -4.42 -16.34 -0.56
N PRO A 99 -3.14 -16.72 -0.41
CA PRO A 99 -2.49 -17.63 -1.35
C PRO A 99 -3.04 -19.07 -1.27
N VAL A 100 -3.75 -19.43 -0.20
CA VAL A 100 -4.33 -20.75 0.05
C VAL A 100 -5.78 -20.81 -0.40
N THR A 101 -6.62 -19.92 0.14
CA THR A 101 -8.07 -19.92 -0.16
C THR A 101 -8.42 -19.21 -1.45
N LYS A 102 -7.49 -18.39 -1.97
CA LYS A 102 -7.69 -17.49 -3.12
C LYS A 102 -8.79 -16.45 -2.87
N GLU A 103 -9.17 -16.24 -1.61
CA GLU A 103 -10.09 -15.17 -1.25
C GLU A 103 -9.38 -13.81 -1.36
N PHE A 104 -10.10 -12.87 -1.93
CA PHE A 104 -9.72 -11.47 -1.98
C PHE A 104 -10.38 -10.74 -0.81
N ILE A 105 -9.56 -10.26 0.10
CA ILE A 105 -9.96 -9.70 1.39
C ILE A 105 -9.76 -8.19 1.34
N GLY A 106 -10.78 -7.43 1.69
CA GLY A 106 -10.73 -5.98 1.67
C GLY A 106 -11.57 -5.36 2.76
N PHE A 107 -11.52 -4.03 2.79
CA PHE A 107 -12.41 -3.23 3.60
C PHE A 107 -12.59 -1.84 2.99
N GLY A 108 -13.52 -1.05 3.52
CA GLY A 108 -13.57 0.40 3.36
C GLY A 108 -13.68 1.06 4.72
N TYR A 109 -13.00 2.19 4.95
CA TYR A 109 -13.23 3.07 6.10
C TYR A 109 -13.89 4.37 5.62
N GLU A 110 -14.50 5.14 6.54
CA GLU A 110 -15.45 6.18 6.14
C GLU A 110 -16.48 5.63 5.13
N ALA A 111 -16.88 4.37 5.34
CA ALA A 111 -17.56 3.54 4.35
C ALA A 111 -18.98 4.04 4.02
N LYS A 112 -19.51 4.99 4.80
CA LYS A 112 -20.79 5.67 4.56
C LYS A 112 -20.62 7.15 4.19
N GLY A 113 -19.40 7.60 3.91
CA GLY A 113 -19.07 8.94 3.44
C GLY A 113 -18.20 9.72 4.43
N ASP A 114 -17.90 10.96 4.05
CA ASP A 114 -16.98 11.85 4.79
C ASP A 114 -17.33 11.96 6.28
N GLY A 115 -16.35 11.71 7.14
CA GLY A 115 -16.51 11.87 8.58
C GLY A 115 -17.26 10.72 9.28
N THR A 116 -17.57 9.62 8.58
CA THR A 116 -18.26 8.48 9.19
C THR A 116 -17.27 7.52 9.88
N PRO A 117 -17.58 6.98 11.07
CA PRO A 117 -16.72 6.01 11.75
C PRO A 117 -16.90 4.58 11.20
N ASP A 118 -17.79 4.39 10.23
CA ASP A 118 -18.14 3.09 9.69
C ASP A 118 -16.98 2.47 8.90
N ILE A 119 -16.70 1.21 9.22
CA ILE A 119 -15.79 0.35 8.47
C ILE A 119 -16.62 -0.80 7.90
N CYS A 120 -16.45 -1.11 6.62
CA CYS A 120 -17.06 -2.27 5.98
C CYS A 120 -15.96 -3.29 5.63
N TYR A 121 -15.85 -4.36 6.42
CA TYR A 121 -14.95 -5.48 6.14
C TYR A 121 -15.64 -6.50 5.24
N PHE A 122 -14.93 -7.06 4.26
CA PHE A 122 -15.46 -8.11 3.40
C PHE A 122 -14.37 -9.05 2.86
N SER A 123 -14.81 -10.24 2.45
CA SER A 123 -14.04 -11.20 1.68
C SER A 123 -14.82 -11.64 0.45
N VAL A 124 -14.12 -11.90 -0.64
CA VAL A 124 -14.68 -12.32 -1.93
C VAL A 124 -13.99 -13.60 -2.35
N ASP A 125 -14.76 -14.62 -2.70
CA ASP A 125 -14.22 -15.88 -3.20
C ASP A 125 -13.70 -15.76 -4.65
N PRO A 126 -12.98 -16.77 -5.16
CA PRO A 126 -12.47 -16.77 -6.54
C PRO A 126 -13.53 -16.75 -7.64
N SER A 127 -14.81 -16.94 -7.30
CA SER A 127 -15.92 -16.77 -8.25
C SER A 127 -16.43 -15.33 -8.31
N GLY A 128 -15.95 -14.46 -7.43
CA GLY A 128 -16.38 -13.07 -7.32
C GLY A 128 -17.57 -12.89 -6.37
N LYS A 129 -17.90 -13.89 -5.55
CA LYS A 129 -19.01 -13.83 -4.60
C LYS A 129 -18.51 -13.47 -3.21
N PHE A 130 -19.23 -12.57 -2.53
CA PHE A 130 -18.90 -12.19 -1.15
C PHE A 130 -19.13 -13.38 -0.20
N THR A 131 -18.15 -13.66 0.67
CA THR A 131 -18.20 -14.74 1.67
C THR A 131 -18.35 -14.22 3.09
N ASP A 132 -17.68 -13.14 3.45
CA ASP A 132 -17.88 -12.38 4.68
C ASP A 132 -18.21 -10.92 4.36
N LEU A 133 -19.08 -10.31 5.18
CA LEU A 133 -19.44 -8.90 5.10
C LEU A 133 -19.82 -8.42 6.50
N VAL A 134 -19.01 -7.55 7.10
CA VAL A 134 -19.19 -7.08 8.48
C VAL A 134 -19.04 -5.58 8.54
N TRP A 135 -20.05 -4.91 9.10
CA TRP A 135 -19.98 -3.49 9.45
C TRP A 135 -19.41 -3.35 10.85
N LEU A 136 -18.41 -2.49 11.00
CA LEU A 136 -17.76 -2.16 12.26
C LEU A 136 -17.85 -0.64 12.51
N VAL A 137 -17.58 -0.24 13.75
CA VAL A 137 -17.48 1.17 14.13
C VAL A 137 -16.09 1.43 14.70
N SER A 138 -15.38 2.36 14.07
CA SER A 138 -14.09 2.87 14.50
C SER A 138 -14.21 3.72 15.78
N PRO A 139 -13.25 3.66 16.73
CA PRO A 139 -13.30 4.46 17.96
C PRO A 139 -13.13 5.95 17.70
N VAL A 140 -12.45 6.30 16.59
CA VAL A 140 -12.27 7.66 16.08
C VAL A 140 -12.35 7.64 14.56
N VAL A 141 -12.76 8.73 13.93
CA VAL A 141 -12.70 8.84 12.47
C VAL A 141 -11.28 9.18 12.07
N ALA A 142 -10.50 8.14 11.80
CA ALA A 142 -9.08 8.25 11.47
C ALA A 142 -8.76 7.46 10.20
N MET A 143 -7.64 7.80 9.57
CA MET A 143 -7.18 7.09 8.38
C MET A 143 -6.83 5.64 8.73
N ILE A 144 -7.35 4.69 7.95
CA ILE A 144 -6.96 3.28 7.98
C ILE A 144 -6.44 2.95 6.58
N HIS A 145 -5.15 3.21 6.35
CA HIS A 145 -4.58 3.13 5.02
C HIS A 145 -4.41 1.66 4.56
N ASP A 146 -3.81 0.83 5.41
CA ASP A 146 -3.49 -0.57 5.15
C ASP A 146 -4.03 -1.46 6.28
N PHE A 147 -4.05 -2.77 6.09
CA PHE A 147 -4.60 -3.74 7.04
C PHE A 147 -4.03 -5.15 6.86
N ALA A 148 -4.31 -6.03 7.82
CA ALA A 148 -4.00 -7.46 7.75
C ALA A 148 -5.12 -8.36 8.31
N VAL A 149 -6.39 -7.93 8.20
CA VAL A 149 -7.48 -8.26 9.15
C VAL A 149 -7.20 -7.73 10.58
N LEU A 150 -6.18 -6.88 10.67
CA LEU A 150 -5.96 -5.92 11.73
C LEU A 150 -6.10 -4.53 11.13
N PHE A 151 -6.73 -3.60 11.85
CA PHE A 151 -7.06 -2.25 11.39
C PHE A 151 -6.22 -1.23 12.17
N PRO A 152 -4.96 -0.95 11.76
CA PRO A 152 -4.15 0.10 12.38
C PRO A 152 -4.67 1.48 11.97
N LEU A 153 -5.08 2.28 12.94
CA LEU A 153 -5.50 3.66 12.70
C LEU A 153 -4.29 4.58 12.75
N ILE A 154 -4.01 5.25 11.64
CA ILE A 154 -3.05 6.34 11.63
C ILE A 154 -3.68 7.51 12.41
N PRO A 155 -2.97 8.14 13.38
CA PRO A 155 -3.49 9.26 14.18
C PRO A 155 -3.77 10.58 13.41
N HIS A 156 -4.24 10.49 12.16
CA HIS A 156 -4.83 11.57 11.40
C HIS A 156 -6.34 11.46 11.49
N THR A 157 -7.00 12.43 12.14
CA THR A 157 -8.46 12.42 12.33
C THR A 157 -9.18 13.35 11.37
N CYS A 158 -10.43 13.00 11.03
CA CYS A 158 -11.31 13.78 10.18
C CYS A 158 -12.33 14.59 11.01
N ASP A 159 -12.54 15.85 10.63
CA ASP A 159 -13.56 16.74 11.18
C ASP A 159 -14.29 17.42 10.01
N LEU A 160 -15.59 17.16 9.91
CA LEU A 160 -16.42 17.66 8.83
C LEU A 160 -16.59 19.19 8.87
N GLU A 161 -16.59 19.81 10.05
CA GLU A 161 -16.71 21.27 10.16
C GLU A 161 -15.42 21.96 9.69
N ARG A 162 -14.25 21.37 9.99
CA ARG A 162 -12.97 21.80 9.42
C ARG A 162 -12.98 21.72 7.89
N MET A 163 -13.52 20.63 7.34
CA MET A 163 -13.63 20.47 5.88
C MET A 163 -14.58 21.50 5.26
N LYS A 164 -15.76 21.72 5.85
CA LYS A 164 -16.72 22.75 5.39
C LYS A 164 -16.13 24.16 5.41
N ALA A 165 -15.22 24.44 6.33
CA ALA A 165 -14.46 25.69 6.40
C ALA A 165 -13.28 25.76 5.37
N GLY A 166 -13.14 24.79 4.47
CA GLY A 166 -12.07 24.73 3.47
C GLY A 166 -10.74 24.16 3.98
N GLY A 167 -10.73 23.60 5.20
CA GLY A 167 -9.57 22.96 5.81
C GLY A 167 -9.25 21.58 5.24
N GLU A 168 -8.22 20.94 5.79
CA GLU A 168 -7.77 19.61 5.38
C GLU A 168 -8.70 18.51 5.91
N HIS A 169 -8.89 17.45 5.12
CA HIS A 169 -9.61 16.25 5.57
C HIS A 169 -8.91 15.64 6.78
N TRP A 170 -7.58 15.54 6.73
CA TRP A 170 -6.76 14.96 7.77
C TRP A 170 -6.04 16.01 8.63
N GLN A 171 -5.95 15.73 9.93
CA GLN A 171 -5.19 16.49 10.90
C GLN A 171 -4.56 15.55 11.92
N TRP A 172 -3.25 15.68 12.16
CA TRP A 172 -2.56 14.85 13.15
C TRP A 172 -3.11 15.12 14.55
N THR A 173 -3.40 14.07 15.30
CA THR A 173 -3.96 14.13 16.66
C THR A 173 -2.98 13.45 17.61
N PRO A 174 -2.07 14.19 18.26
CA PRO A 174 -1.00 13.61 19.07
C PRO A 174 -1.53 12.93 20.36
N ASP A 175 -2.72 13.32 20.82
CA ASP A 175 -3.28 12.89 22.11
C ASP A 175 -4.07 11.57 22.05
N ILE A 176 -4.22 10.96 20.87
CA ILE A 176 -4.85 9.64 20.72
C ILE A 176 -3.81 8.52 20.58
N PRO A 177 -4.07 7.30 21.06
CA PRO A 177 -3.17 6.18 20.85
C PRO A 177 -3.15 5.75 19.38
N LEU A 178 -2.16 4.93 19.03
CA LEU A 178 -2.27 4.06 17.86
C LEU A 178 -3.28 2.95 18.20
N TYR A 179 -4.47 3.00 17.59
CA TYR A 179 -5.43 1.91 17.70
C TYR A 179 -5.10 0.81 16.70
N ILE A 180 -5.19 -0.45 17.12
CA ILE A 180 -5.12 -1.62 16.25
C ILE A 180 -6.37 -2.46 16.50
N GLY A 181 -7.32 -2.40 15.57
CA GLY A 181 -8.53 -3.22 15.62
C GLY A 181 -8.22 -4.66 15.23
N VAL A 182 -8.67 -5.64 16.01
CA VAL A 182 -8.54 -7.07 15.69
C VAL A 182 -9.94 -7.66 15.57
N LEU A 183 -10.24 -8.22 14.40
CA LEU A 183 -11.52 -8.85 14.10
C LEU A 183 -11.31 -10.35 13.79
N PRO A 184 -12.17 -11.26 14.27
CA PRO A 184 -12.20 -12.61 13.74
C PRO A 184 -12.48 -12.57 12.23
N ARG A 185 -11.65 -13.24 11.43
CA ARG A 185 -11.75 -13.18 9.96
C ARG A 185 -13.11 -13.67 9.43
N ARG A 186 -13.72 -14.67 10.07
CA ARG A 186 -14.92 -15.35 9.54
C ARG A 186 -16.07 -15.29 10.52
N GLY A 187 -17.27 -15.05 9.99
CA GLY A 187 -18.52 -15.10 10.75
C GLY A 187 -18.60 -14.12 11.92
N ALA A 188 -17.80 -13.05 11.89
CA ALA A 188 -17.76 -12.05 12.95
C ALA A 188 -18.99 -11.14 12.90
N GLN A 189 -19.35 -10.63 14.07
CA GLN A 189 -20.29 -9.55 14.26
C GLN A 189 -19.55 -8.24 14.57
N SER A 190 -20.26 -7.12 14.46
CA SER A 190 -19.69 -5.80 14.78
C SER A 190 -19.08 -5.72 16.17
N SER A 191 -19.63 -6.44 17.16
CA SER A 191 -19.18 -6.42 18.55
C SER A 191 -17.93 -7.25 18.83
N ASP A 192 -17.49 -8.08 17.87
CA ASP A 192 -16.36 -8.99 18.08
C ASP A 192 -15.01 -8.30 17.91
N ILE A 193 -15.00 -7.07 17.36
CA ILE A 193 -13.77 -6.29 17.21
C ILE A 193 -13.24 -5.84 18.56
N LYS A 194 -11.93 -6.04 18.76
CA LYS A 194 -11.19 -5.49 19.89
C LYS A 194 -10.24 -4.40 19.42
N TRP A 195 -10.37 -3.21 20.00
CA TRP A 195 -9.52 -2.06 19.70
C TRP A 195 -8.36 -1.99 20.71
N PHE A 196 -7.25 -2.65 20.36
CA PHE A 196 -6.00 -2.56 21.11
C PHE A 196 -5.36 -1.18 20.95
N ARG A 197 -4.55 -0.77 21.92
CA ARG A 197 -3.95 0.57 22.01
C ARG A 197 -2.45 0.45 22.24
N ALA A 198 -1.68 1.14 21.41
CA ALA A 198 -0.25 1.37 21.60
C ALA A 198 0.00 2.87 21.78
N PRO A 199 1.19 3.28 22.30
CA PRO A 199 1.60 4.68 22.27
C PRO A 199 1.42 5.29 20.87
N ASN A 200 1.06 6.58 20.81
CA ASN A 200 0.87 7.30 19.56
C ASN A 200 2.06 7.08 18.61
N ALA A 201 1.77 6.63 17.39
CA ALA A 201 2.74 6.31 16.37
C ALA A 201 2.06 6.34 15.00
N PHE A 202 2.86 6.47 13.95
CA PHE A 202 2.42 6.31 12.57
C PHE A 202 2.61 4.83 12.15
N PRO A 203 1.54 4.05 11.97
CA PRO A 203 1.64 2.72 11.39
C PRO A 203 1.85 2.86 9.88
N GLY A 204 3.01 2.43 9.41
CA GLY A 204 3.34 2.33 8.00
C GLY A 204 2.61 1.18 7.31
N HIS A 205 3.08 0.83 6.11
CA HIS A 205 2.48 -0.27 5.34
C HIS A 205 2.65 -1.63 6.02
N THR A 206 1.66 -2.50 5.89
CA THR A 206 1.70 -3.86 6.42
C THR A 206 2.71 -4.68 5.64
N SER A 207 3.70 -5.26 6.32
CA SER A 207 4.56 -6.30 5.74
C SER A 207 3.77 -7.62 5.69
N ASN A 208 3.32 -8.10 6.86
CA ASN A 208 2.48 -9.29 6.98
C ASN A 208 1.89 -9.38 8.39
N ALA A 209 0.87 -10.21 8.58
CA ALA A 209 0.45 -10.67 9.90
C ALA A 209 0.22 -12.18 9.90
N PHE A 210 0.53 -12.86 11.00
CA PHE A 210 0.32 -14.30 11.11
C PHE A 210 0.05 -14.74 12.54
N GLU A 211 -0.58 -15.91 12.69
CA GLU A 211 -0.84 -16.50 14.00
C GLU A 211 0.21 -17.53 14.37
N LYS A 212 0.66 -17.51 15.63
CA LYS A 212 1.54 -18.52 16.22
C LYS A 212 1.25 -18.65 17.71
N ASN A 213 1.00 -19.87 18.16
CA ASN A 213 0.69 -20.17 19.57
C ASN A 213 -0.47 -19.33 20.13
N GLY A 214 -1.53 -19.13 19.34
CA GLY A 214 -2.73 -18.36 19.73
C GLY A 214 -2.52 -16.84 19.79
N LYS A 215 -1.37 -16.33 19.38
CA LYS A 215 -1.07 -14.89 19.29
C LYS A 215 -0.89 -14.47 17.84
N ILE A 216 -1.23 -13.21 17.56
CA ILE A 216 -1.03 -12.57 16.27
C ILE A 216 0.30 -11.81 16.30
N PHE A 217 1.13 -12.04 15.28
CA PHE A 217 2.38 -11.35 15.04
C PHE A 217 2.14 -10.42 13.85
N PHE A 218 2.19 -9.11 14.08
CA PHE A 218 1.86 -8.10 13.08
C PHE A 218 3.08 -7.23 12.78
N ASP A 219 3.60 -7.36 11.56
CA ASP A 219 4.84 -6.73 11.10
C ASP A 219 4.55 -5.58 10.14
N LEU A 220 5.08 -4.41 10.46
CA LEU A 220 4.90 -3.17 9.70
C LEU A 220 6.00 -2.16 10.08
N PRO A 221 6.45 -1.27 9.18
CA PRO A 221 7.21 -0.09 9.57
C PRO A 221 6.39 0.77 10.52
N VAL A 222 7.01 1.27 11.58
CA VAL A 222 6.37 2.17 12.55
C VAL A 222 7.22 3.43 12.69
N GLY A 223 6.60 4.58 12.44
CA GLY A 223 7.18 5.90 12.66
C GLY A 223 6.78 6.47 14.01
N LYS A 224 7.71 7.11 14.72
CA LYS A 224 7.42 7.77 16.02
C LYS A 224 6.84 9.18 15.88
N LYS A 225 6.82 9.71 14.66
CA LYS A 225 6.37 11.06 14.32
C LYS A 225 5.37 10.98 13.16
N ASN A 226 4.65 12.06 12.93
CA ASN A 226 3.76 12.20 11.78
C ASN A 226 4.53 12.10 10.46
N VAL A 227 4.43 10.95 9.78
CA VAL A 227 5.08 10.72 8.47
C VAL A 227 4.46 11.60 7.39
N PHE A 228 3.14 11.81 7.44
CA PHE A 228 2.41 12.70 6.53
C PHE A 228 2.40 14.13 7.09
N PHE A 229 3.60 14.68 7.29
CA PHE A 229 3.86 15.96 7.95
C PHE A 229 3.16 17.16 7.27
N TRP A 230 2.74 17.04 6.01
CA TRP A 230 1.95 18.07 5.32
C TRP A 230 0.53 18.25 5.89
N TRP A 231 0.03 17.29 6.68
CA TRP A 231 -1.16 17.43 7.51
C TRP A 231 -0.73 17.56 8.99
N PRO A 232 -0.46 18.80 9.46
CA PRO A 232 0.02 19.04 10.82
C PRO A 232 -1.06 18.79 11.88
N ASP A 233 -0.72 19.01 13.15
CA ASP A 233 -1.70 19.05 14.23
C ASP A 233 -2.55 20.35 14.23
N SER A 234 -3.45 20.49 15.19
CA SER A 234 -4.35 21.65 15.31
C SER A 234 -3.64 22.98 15.59
N GLN A 235 -2.39 22.95 16.04
CA GLN A 235 -1.56 24.13 16.26
C GLN A 235 -0.60 24.39 15.09
N GLY A 236 -0.66 23.57 14.04
CA GLY A 236 0.24 23.66 12.88
C GLY A 236 1.60 23.01 13.11
N ASN A 237 1.80 22.22 14.17
CA ASN A 237 3.05 21.51 14.39
C ASN A 237 3.15 20.27 13.49
N ALA A 238 4.32 20.11 12.87
CA ALA A 238 4.69 18.93 12.10
C ALA A 238 6.21 18.75 12.17
N PRO A 239 6.72 17.50 12.06
CA PRO A 239 8.14 17.28 11.94
C PRO A 239 8.65 17.82 10.59
N SER A 240 9.94 18.16 10.53
CA SER A 240 10.60 18.37 9.24
C SER A 240 10.73 17.05 8.48
N PRO A 241 10.76 17.08 7.13
CA PRO A 241 10.85 15.85 6.33
C PRO A 241 12.03 14.94 6.70
N GLN A 242 13.14 15.52 7.16
CA GLN A 242 14.36 14.79 7.52
C GLN A 242 14.28 14.09 8.89
N GLU A 243 13.28 14.43 9.71
CA GLU A 243 13.07 13.82 11.03
C GLU A 243 12.13 12.61 11.00
N VAL A 244 11.53 12.34 9.84
CA VAL A 244 10.63 11.22 9.65
C VAL A 244 11.43 9.99 9.26
N ALA A 245 11.29 8.93 10.05
CA ALA A 245 11.85 7.61 9.76
C ALA A 245 10.89 6.54 10.27
N CYS A 246 10.80 5.43 9.54
CA CYS A 246 10.01 4.26 9.94
C CYS A 246 10.91 3.05 10.10
N HIS A 247 10.68 2.26 11.14
CA HIS A 247 11.46 1.07 11.43
C HIS A 247 10.55 -0.15 11.42
N LEU A 248 10.97 -1.22 10.73
CA LEU A 248 10.20 -2.46 10.74
C LEU A 248 10.07 -2.95 12.18
N SER A 249 8.82 -3.03 12.64
CA SER A 249 8.46 -3.36 14.00
C SER A 249 7.39 -4.46 14.02
N ARG A 250 7.28 -5.15 15.15
CA ARG A 250 6.34 -6.25 15.37
C ARG A 250 5.50 -6.02 16.60
N PHE A 251 4.19 -5.97 16.41
CA PHE A 251 3.24 -6.11 17.51
C PHE A 251 2.94 -7.59 17.75
N ILE A 252 2.96 -8.01 19.02
CA ILE A 252 2.49 -9.33 19.44
C ILE A 252 1.20 -9.13 20.20
N ILE A 253 0.09 -9.59 19.61
CA ILE A 253 -1.26 -9.33 20.11
C ILE A 253 -1.88 -10.66 20.52
N ASP A 254 -2.38 -10.73 21.75
CA ASP A 254 -3.21 -11.84 22.20
C ASP A 254 -4.68 -11.47 21.97
N PRO A 255 -5.35 -12.02 20.93
CA PRO A 255 -6.74 -11.68 20.64
C PRO A 255 -7.71 -12.10 21.76
N SER A 256 -7.31 -13.05 22.61
CA SER A 256 -8.11 -13.48 23.76
C SER A 256 -8.01 -12.55 24.97
N SER A 257 -6.99 -11.68 25.01
CA SER A 257 -6.76 -10.75 26.12
C SER A 257 -7.92 -9.76 26.31
N ASP A 258 -8.26 -9.50 27.58
CA ASP A 258 -9.13 -8.40 28.00
C ASP A 258 -8.33 -7.11 28.25
N ASN A 259 -7.01 -7.21 28.43
CA ASN A 259 -6.13 -6.05 28.45
C ASN A 259 -5.90 -5.59 27.01
N LEU A 260 -6.42 -4.40 26.69
CA LEU A 260 -6.31 -3.79 25.37
C LEU A 260 -5.05 -2.92 25.21
N GLU A 261 -4.27 -2.70 26.27
CA GLU A 261 -2.99 -1.98 26.16
C GLU A 261 -1.88 -2.91 25.63
N LEU A 262 -1.28 -2.54 24.50
CA LEU A 262 -0.18 -3.26 23.89
C LEU A 262 1.15 -2.88 24.52
N GLN A 263 2.05 -3.85 24.56
CA GLN A 263 3.46 -3.57 24.80
C GLN A 263 4.05 -2.81 23.60
N PRO A 264 5.14 -2.06 23.80
CA PRO A 264 5.89 -1.47 22.70
C PRO A 264 6.25 -2.55 21.66
N ALA A 265 6.11 -2.21 20.38
CA ALA A 265 6.48 -3.12 19.30
C ALA A 265 7.97 -3.49 19.37
N GLU A 266 8.28 -4.76 19.08
CA GLU A 266 9.66 -5.22 18.92
C GLU A 266 10.23 -4.63 17.63
N ILE A 267 11.38 -3.96 17.69
CA ILE A 267 12.07 -3.47 16.49
C ILE A 267 12.78 -4.64 15.82
N LEU A 268 12.33 -5.00 14.62
CA LEU A 268 12.88 -6.08 13.80
C LEU A 268 14.09 -5.63 12.97
N SER A 269 14.14 -4.35 12.60
CA SER A 269 15.26 -3.67 11.95
C SER A 269 15.26 -2.19 12.31
N SER A 270 16.43 -1.60 12.56
CA SER A 270 16.61 -0.17 12.82
C SER A 270 16.86 0.68 11.57
N GLU A 271 16.87 0.07 10.39
CA GLU A 271 16.98 0.79 9.12
C GLU A 271 15.71 1.63 8.86
N ASP A 272 15.84 2.74 8.12
CA ASP A 272 14.71 3.58 7.71
C ASP A 272 14.03 3.00 6.47
N VAL A 273 12.95 2.25 6.70
CA VAL A 273 12.31 1.39 5.70
C VAL A 273 10.83 1.70 5.55
N GLU A 274 10.33 1.52 4.33
CA GLU A 274 8.91 1.58 3.98
C GLU A 274 8.64 0.72 2.74
N PHE A 275 7.39 0.66 2.28
CA PHE A 275 6.93 -0.16 1.16
C PHE A 275 7.39 -1.62 1.29
N PRO A 276 7.07 -2.28 2.42
CA PRO A 276 7.47 -3.65 2.67
C PRO A 276 6.76 -4.60 1.70
N ARG A 277 7.51 -5.56 1.19
CA ARG A 277 7.01 -6.69 0.40
C ARG A 277 7.50 -7.98 1.00
N ILE A 278 6.73 -9.04 0.82
CA ILE A 278 7.11 -10.39 1.20
C ILE A 278 7.01 -11.30 -0.02
N ASP A 279 7.40 -12.56 0.15
CA ASP A 279 6.92 -13.61 -0.72
C ASP A 279 5.43 -13.84 -0.48
N GLU A 280 4.57 -13.36 -1.38
CA GLU A 280 3.11 -13.37 -1.20
C GLU A 280 2.51 -14.79 -1.12
N ARG A 281 3.29 -15.84 -1.46
CA ARG A 281 2.92 -17.25 -1.18
C ARG A 281 2.78 -17.52 0.34
N PHE A 282 3.35 -16.66 1.18
CA PHE A 282 3.34 -16.72 2.64
C PHE A 282 2.50 -15.61 3.29
N LEU A 283 1.69 -14.87 2.51
CA LEU A 283 0.76 -13.90 3.06
C LEU A 283 -0.18 -14.58 4.07
N SER A 284 -0.43 -13.90 5.19
CA SER A 284 -1.20 -14.41 6.34
C SER A 284 -0.58 -15.63 7.06
N ARG A 285 0.69 -15.94 6.79
CA ARG A 285 1.44 -17.07 7.38
C ARG A 285 2.80 -16.60 7.88
N GLU A 286 3.44 -17.41 8.74
CA GLU A 286 4.80 -17.13 9.19
C GLU A 286 5.73 -17.02 7.97
N HIS A 287 6.50 -15.93 7.93
CA HIS A 287 7.41 -15.55 6.85
C HIS A 287 8.78 -15.17 7.45
N ASN A 288 9.83 -15.43 6.68
CA ASN A 288 11.22 -15.21 7.04
C ASN A 288 11.90 -14.14 6.17
N HIS A 289 11.29 -13.71 5.07
CA HIS A 289 11.86 -12.72 4.17
C HIS A 289 10.94 -11.54 3.93
N ALA A 290 11.51 -10.33 4.04
CA ALA A 290 10.84 -9.09 3.68
C ALA A 290 11.81 -8.18 2.89
N PHE A 291 11.26 -7.41 1.96
CA PHE A 291 11.97 -6.51 1.05
C PHE A 291 11.40 -5.09 1.18
N PHE A 292 12.22 -4.05 1.06
CA PHE A 292 11.81 -2.69 1.40
C PHE A 292 12.38 -1.66 0.44
N CYS A 293 11.67 -0.55 0.28
CA CYS A 293 12.35 0.71 0.00
C CYS A 293 13.14 1.15 1.24
N LEU A 294 14.39 1.56 1.04
CA LEU A 294 15.32 1.94 2.09
C LEU A 294 15.89 3.34 1.83
N ASN A 295 15.85 4.17 2.87
CA ASN A 295 16.61 5.41 2.93
C ASN A 295 17.94 5.17 3.66
N ASP A 296 18.96 4.72 2.92
CA ASP A 296 20.26 4.39 3.51
C ASP A 296 21.10 5.66 3.67
N VAL A 297 21.18 6.16 4.90
CA VAL A 297 21.99 7.33 5.25
C VAL A 297 23.50 7.11 5.07
N THR A 298 23.94 5.85 4.93
CA THR A 298 25.36 5.49 4.71
C THR A 298 25.71 5.35 3.24
N ALA A 299 24.72 5.28 2.34
CA ALA A 299 24.96 5.16 0.92
C ALA A 299 25.56 6.45 0.35
N PRO A 300 26.50 6.37 -0.62
CA PRO A 300 27.22 7.52 -1.17
C PRO A 300 26.37 8.32 -2.18
N THR A 301 25.15 8.71 -1.79
CA THR A 301 24.22 9.50 -2.59
C THR A 301 24.71 10.95 -2.71
N ILE A 302 24.79 11.46 -3.93
CA ILE A 302 25.11 12.87 -4.21
C ILE A 302 23.82 13.68 -4.11
N TRP A 303 23.42 13.97 -2.87
CA TRP A 303 22.20 14.70 -2.55
C TRP A 303 22.03 16.04 -3.28
N PRO A 304 23.08 16.88 -3.46
CA PRO A 304 22.92 18.13 -4.21
C PRO A 304 22.41 17.94 -5.64
N THR A 305 22.80 16.85 -6.31
CA THR A 305 22.33 16.53 -7.67
C THR A 305 20.88 16.05 -7.66
N VAL A 306 20.54 15.18 -6.72
CA VAL A 306 19.20 14.57 -6.61
C VAL A 306 18.18 15.64 -6.21
N VAL A 307 18.44 16.39 -5.12
CA VAL A 307 17.52 17.39 -4.57
C VAL A 307 17.23 18.51 -5.55
N ALA A 308 18.21 18.91 -6.37
CA ALA A 308 18.03 19.94 -7.39
C ALA A 308 17.02 19.55 -8.49
N LYS A 309 16.70 18.26 -8.66
CA LYS A 309 15.92 17.74 -9.78
C LYS A 309 14.70 16.89 -9.38
N MET A 310 14.66 16.34 -8.17
CA MET A 310 13.57 15.46 -7.70
C MET A 310 12.23 16.16 -7.52
N GLY A 311 12.22 17.47 -7.27
CA GLY A 311 11.02 18.18 -6.86
C GLY A 311 10.61 17.80 -5.43
N GLY A 312 9.31 17.62 -5.19
CA GLY A 312 8.80 17.27 -3.87
C GLY A 312 7.46 16.53 -3.92
N GLY A 313 6.97 16.16 -2.73
CA GLY A 313 5.68 15.48 -2.54
C GLY A 313 5.75 13.95 -2.55
N HIS A 314 6.94 13.37 -2.33
CA HIS A 314 7.13 11.94 -2.18
C HIS A 314 8.29 11.65 -1.21
N PRO A 315 8.29 10.47 -0.55
CA PRO A 315 9.42 10.03 0.26
C PRO A 315 10.66 9.74 -0.61
N VAL A 316 11.81 9.62 0.05
CA VAL A 316 13.11 9.51 -0.60
C VAL A 316 13.76 8.20 -0.18
N TYR A 317 13.92 7.29 -1.14
CA TYR A 317 14.60 6.01 -0.93
C TYR A 317 15.71 5.86 -1.94
N ASN A 318 16.93 5.66 -1.47
CA ASN A 318 18.11 5.56 -2.33
C ASN A 318 18.55 4.11 -2.55
N SER A 319 17.91 3.14 -1.88
CA SER A 319 18.32 1.74 -1.87
C SER A 319 17.11 0.81 -1.73
N ILE A 320 17.28 -0.47 -2.07
CA ILE A 320 16.35 -1.55 -1.70
C ILE A 320 16.98 -2.38 -0.59
N GLY A 321 16.20 -2.73 0.43
CA GLY A 321 16.62 -3.60 1.53
C GLY A 321 16.02 -4.99 1.45
N ARG A 322 16.72 -6.00 1.95
CA ARG A 322 16.20 -7.35 2.23
C ARG A 322 16.52 -7.72 3.66
N LEU A 323 15.52 -8.08 4.45
CA LEU A 323 15.69 -8.61 5.80
C LEU A 323 15.38 -10.11 5.82
N ASN A 324 16.30 -10.90 6.37
CA ASN A 324 16.00 -12.23 6.86
C ASN A 324 15.53 -12.12 8.32
N LEU A 325 14.24 -12.34 8.57
CA LEU A 325 13.61 -12.18 9.88
C LEU A 325 14.12 -13.19 10.92
N ARG A 326 14.61 -14.35 10.48
CA ARG A 326 15.16 -15.38 11.36
C ARG A 326 16.57 -15.04 11.82
N THR A 327 17.44 -14.61 10.91
CA THR A 327 18.86 -14.33 11.21
C THR A 327 19.13 -12.88 11.56
N ARG A 328 18.17 -11.97 11.30
CA ARG A 328 18.31 -10.51 11.36
C ARG A 328 19.35 -9.93 10.41
N GLN A 329 19.79 -10.72 9.42
CA GLN A 329 20.67 -10.22 8.37
C GLN A 329 19.91 -9.26 7.45
N PHE A 330 20.48 -8.07 7.23
CA PHE A 330 19.92 -7.04 6.36
C PHE A 330 20.87 -6.79 5.19
N ASP A 331 20.46 -7.19 3.99
CA ASP A 331 21.21 -6.95 2.76
C ASP A 331 20.69 -5.67 2.08
N LYS A 332 21.58 -4.93 1.41
CA LYS A 332 21.27 -3.64 0.78
C LYS A 332 21.67 -3.67 -0.69
N TYR A 333 20.78 -3.19 -1.55
CA TYR A 333 21.02 -2.94 -2.96
C TYR A 333 21.03 -1.43 -3.22
N PHE A 334 22.15 -0.93 -3.75
CA PHE A 334 22.32 0.48 -4.07
C PHE A 334 22.45 0.68 -5.60
N PRO A 335 21.46 1.29 -6.28
CA PRO A 335 21.46 1.46 -7.74
C PRO A 335 22.49 2.49 -8.24
N GLY A 336 22.97 3.39 -7.37
CA GLY A 336 24.04 4.33 -7.68
C GLY A 336 23.82 5.72 -7.08
N ASN A 337 24.85 6.56 -7.16
CA ASN A 337 24.95 7.81 -6.40
C ASN A 337 24.01 8.96 -6.81
N LYS A 338 23.23 8.80 -7.88
CA LYS A 338 22.28 9.81 -8.37
C LYS A 338 20.90 9.20 -8.63
N HIS A 339 20.60 8.10 -7.96
CA HIS A 339 19.39 7.32 -8.17
C HIS A 339 18.51 7.34 -6.92
N LEU A 340 17.20 7.31 -7.13
CA LEU A 340 16.22 6.91 -6.11
C LEU A 340 15.42 5.71 -6.62
N VAL A 341 14.90 4.91 -5.71
CA VAL A 341 14.10 3.72 -6.02
C VAL A 341 12.62 3.94 -5.70
N GLN A 342 11.76 3.16 -6.36
CA GLN A 342 10.35 3.04 -6.04
C GLN A 342 10.06 1.67 -5.40
N GLU A 343 8.80 1.42 -5.03
CA GLU A 343 8.36 0.14 -4.48
C GLU A 343 8.80 -1.03 -5.38
N THR A 344 9.23 -2.12 -4.74
CA THR A 344 9.60 -3.36 -5.40
C THR A 344 8.43 -4.32 -5.51
N VAL A 345 8.50 -5.23 -6.47
CA VAL A 345 7.67 -6.46 -6.50
C VAL A 345 8.58 -7.67 -6.42
N PHE A 346 8.13 -8.71 -5.73
CA PHE A 346 8.82 -10.00 -5.67
C PHE A 346 8.11 -11.01 -6.57
N THR A 347 8.89 -11.79 -7.33
CA THR A 347 8.39 -12.99 -8.00
C THR A 347 9.28 -14.19 -7.67
N PRO A 348 8.72 -15.35 -7.33
CA PRO A 348 9.52 -16.53 -7.01
C PRO A 348 10.25 -17.04 -8.26
N ARG A 349 11.45 -17.61 -8.06
CA ARG A 349 12.26 -18.16 -9.17
C ARG A 349 11.52 -19.25 -9.95
N SER A 350 10.74 -20.03 -9.22
CA SER A 350 9.85 -21.07 -9.75
C SER A 350 8.76 -21.38 -8.73
N SER A 351 7.75 -22.16 -9.11
CA SER A 351 6.70 -22.60 -8.18
C SER A 351 7.24 -23.40 -6.98
N GLY A 352 8.40 -24.05 -7.13
CA GLY A 352 9.05 -24.85 -6.08
C GLY A 352 10.22 -24.15 -5.37
N ALA A 353 10.49 -22.88 -5.68
CA ALA A 353 11.56 -22.11 -5.03
C ALA A 353 11.27 -21.94 -3.54
N ALA A 354 12.32 -21.89 -2.71
CA ALA A 354 12.14 -21.60 -1.29
C ALA A 354 11.58 -20.18 -1.08
N GLU A 355 11.13 -19.89 0.13
CA GLU A 355 10.65 -18.56 0.49
C GLU A 355 11.70 -17.49 0.18
N GLY A 356 11.32 -16.44 -0.54
CA GLY A 356 12.21 -15.32 -0.83
C GLY A 356 13.35 -15.65 -1.81
N GLU A 357 13.35 -16.83 -2.44
CA GLU A 357 14.22 -17.17 -3.58
C GLU A 357 13.54 -16.79 -4.89
N GLY A 358 14.08 -15.78 -5.57
CA GLY A 358 13.47 -15.25 -6.77
C GLY A 358 14.10 -13.97 -7.24
N TYR A 359 13.25 -13.08 -7.72
CA TYR A 359 13.65 -11.84 -8.34
C TYR A 359 12.86 -10.67 -7.78
N LEU A 360 13.55 -9.56 -7.61
CA LEU A 360 12.94 -8.26 -7.37
C LEU A 360 12.93 -7.44 -8.66
N LEU A 361 11.83 -6.77 -8.91
CA LEU A 361 11.66 -5.84 -10.02
C LEU A 361 11.17 -4.49 -9.49
N PHE A 362 11.87 -3.40 -9.80
CA PHE A 362 11.50 -2.07 -9.31
C PHE A 362 11.99 -0.95 -10.23
N LEU A 363 11.25 0.15 -10.21
CA LEU A 363 11.64 1.37 -10.93
C LEU A 363 12.72 2.13 -10.17
N VAL A 364 13.63 2.71 -10.93
CA VAL A 364 14.71 3.57 -10.46
C VAL A 364 14.65 4.88 -11.24
N ASN A 365 14.72 6.00 -10.53
CA ASN A 365 14.78 7.33 -11.12
C ASN A 365 16.23 7.80 -11.16
N ASN A 366 16.78 7.94 -12.37
CA ASN A 366 18.13 8.44 -12.60
C ASN A 366 18.12 9.96 -12.74
N TYR A 367 18.63 10.68 -11.72
CA TYR A 367 18.66 12.14 -11.71
C TYR A 367 19.83 12.73 -12.50
N GLU A 368 20.76 11.92 -13.01
CA GLU A 368 21.74 12.40 -13.98
C GLU A 368 21.06 12.65 -15.33
N THR A 369 20.40 11.62 -15.84
CA THR A 369 19.78 11.59 -17.18
C THR A 369 18.35 12.08 -17.20
N MET A 370 17.70 12.17 -16.02
CA MET A 370 16.26 12.42 -15.85
C MET A 370 15.36 11.38 -16.51
N LEU A 371 15.87 10.16 -16.69
CA LEU A 371 15.16 9.00 -17.21
C LEU A 371 14.85 7.99 -16.10
N SER A 372 13.93 7.07 -16.40
CA SER A 372 13.65 5.93 -15.54
C SER A 372 14.36 4.67 -16.02
N GLU A 373 14.70 3.81 -15.06
CA GLU A 373 15.29 2.51 -15.27
C GLU A 373 14.42 1.47 -14.56
N LEU A 374 14.35 0.25 -15.07
CA LEU A 374 13.68 -0.87 -14.42
C LEU A 374 14.73 -1.93 -14.09
N HIS A 375 14.98 -2.11 -12.80
CA HIS A 375 16.04 -2.98 -12.31
C HIS A 375 15.46 -4.33 -11.95
N LEU A 376 16.11 -5.39 -12.44
CA LEU A 376 15.86 -6.77 -12.05
C LEU A 376 17.02 -7.23 -11.16
N VAL A 377 16.75 -7.59 -9.91
CA VAL A 377 17.75 -8.07 -8.94
C VAL A 377 17.45 -9.52 -8.58
N ASP A 378 18.45 -10.39 -8.66
CA ASP A 378 18.35 -11.77 -8.19
C ASP A 378 18.59 -11.81 -6.67
N THR A 379 17.74 -12.52 -5.92
CA THR A 379 17.88 -12.59 -4.46
C THR A 379 19.12 -13.36 -3.98
N ASP A 380 19.77 -14.14 -4.85
CA ASP A 380 21.02 -14.85 -4.54
C ASP A 380 22.24 -13.93 -4.62
N ASP A 381 22.16 -12.87 -5.44
CA ASP A 381 23.18 -11.84 -5.56
C ASP A 381 22.54 -10.45 -5.47
N PHE A 382 22.29 -10.02 -4.23
CA PHE A 382 21.61 -8.76 -3.93
C PHE A 382 22.48 -7.51 -4.14
N THR A 383 23.73 -7.67 -4.57
CA THR A 383 24.72 -6.57 -4.66
C THR A 383 24.71 -5.85 -6.00
N ARG A 384 24.11 -6.46 -7.03
CA ARG A 384 24.10 -5.93 -8.41
C ARG A 384 22.82 -6.32 -9.14
N PRO A 385 22.41 -5.54 -10.16
CA PRO A 385 21.29 -5.94 -10.99
C PRO A 385 21.67 -7.12 -11.88
N LEU A 386 20.76 -8.08 -12.02
CA LEU A 386 20.82 -9.09 -13.07
C LEU A 386 20.58 -8.45 -14.45
N ALA A 387 19.68 -7.47 -14.52
CA ALA A 387 19.42 -6.68 -15.71
C ALA A 387 18.95 -5.27 -15.34
N VAL A 388 19.26 -4.30 -16.20
CA VAL A 388 18.73 -2.93 -16.14
C VAL A 388 18.08 -2.61 -17.48
N ILE A 389 16.80 -2.30 -17.47
CA ILE A 389 16.03 -1.89 -18.65
C ILE A 389 15.96 -0.36 -18.65
N LEU A 390 16.49 0.27 -19.69
CA LEU A 390 16.54 1.72 -19.82
C LEU A 390 15.25 2.22 -20.49
N LEU A 391 14.51 3.11 -19.82
CA LEU A 391 13.31 3.71 -20.38
C LEU A 391 13.65 5.07 -21.01
N PRO A 392 13.18 5.38 -22.24
CA PRO A 392 13.45 6.65 -22.91
C PRO A 392 12.56 7.79 -22.39
N LEU A 393 12.00 7.63 -21.19
CA LEU A 393 11.08 8.56 -20.56
C LEU A 393 11.25 8.50 -19.03
N ARG A 394 10.61 9.46 -18.36
CA ARG A 394 10.53 9.52 -16.91
C ARG A 394 9.17 9.05 -16.45
N LEU A 395 9.16 7.99 -15.65
CA LEU A 395 8.02 7.66 -14.79
C LEU A 395 8.22 8.40 -13.46
N ARG A 396 7.25 9.22 -13.09
CA ARG A 396 7.27 9.95 -11.81
C ARG A 396 7.34 8.95 -10.65
N GLN A 397 7.79 9.39 -9.48
CA GLN A 397 7.64 8.60 -8.25
C GLN A 397 6.17 8.16 -8.11
N GLY A 398 5.95 6.85 -8.18
CA GLY A 398 4.65 6.22 -8.02
C GLY A 398 4.34 5.90 -6.57
N LEU A 399 3.30 5.07 -6.41
CA LEU A 399 2.91 4.48 -5.13
C LEU A 399 3.12 2.97 -5.22
N HIS A 400 2.04 2.19 -5.36
CA HIS A 400 2.14 0.73 -5.35
C HIS A 400 2.13 0.09 -6.74
N GLY A 401 2.67 -1.13 -6.83
CA GLY A 401 2.61 -1.99 -8.02
C GLY A 401 2.56 -3.47 -7.65
N ASN A 402 2.14 -4.31 -8.59
CA ASN A 402 2.03 -5.76 -8.35
C ASN A 402 2.55 -6.56 -9.54
N TRP A 403 3.12 -7.73 -9.26
CA TRP A 403 3.48 -8.70 -10.28
C TRP A 403 2.30 -9.63 -10.56
N VAL A 404 2.01 -9.87 -11.84
CA VAL A 404 1.04 -10.87 -12.26
C VAL A 404 1.77 -11.86 -13.16
N ASP A 405 1.90 -13.11 -12.71
CA ASP A 405 2.51 -14.15 -13.53
C ASP A 405 1.62 -14.45 -14.75
N ASP A 406 2.24 -14.73 -15.89
CA ASP A 406 1.55 -15.03 -17.14
C ASP A 406 0.58 -16.23 -17.00
N LYS A 407 0.87 -17.19 -16.11
CA LYS A 407 -0.03 -18.32 -15.84
C LYS A 407 -1.35 -17.88 -15.24
N ASP A 408 -1.31 -16.88 -14.39
CA ASP A 408 -2.47 -16.39 -13.65
C ASP A 408 -3.30 -15.44 -14.53
N LEU A 409 -2.60 -14.59 -15.30
CA LEU A 409 -3.21 -13.76 -16.33
C LEU A 409 -3.99 -14.62 -17.34
N LYS A 410 -3.38 -15.68 -17.88
CA LYS A 410 -4.01 -16.57 -18.88
C LYS A 410 -5.21 -17.35 -18.36
N GLN A 411 -5.19 -17.69 -17.08
CA GLN A 411 -6.30 -18.43 -16.48
C GLN A 411 -7.44 -17.49 -16.09
N ALA A 412 -7.26 -16.17 -16.23
CA ALA A 412 -8.10 -15.14 -15.60
C ALA A 412 -8.31 -15.45 -14.10
N ARG A 413 -7.31 -16.08 -13.49
CA ARG A 413 -7.35 -16.53 -12.11
C ARG A 413 -6.45 -15.63 -11.30
N TYR A 414 -7.05 -15.08 -10.25
CA TYR A 414 -6.41 -14.97 -8.95
C TYR A 414 -7.48 -14.95 -7.89
#